data_AF-A0A7C7K0E0-F1
#
_entry.id   AF-A0A7C7K0E0-F1
#
_cell.length_a   1.000
_cell.length_b   1.000
_cell.length_c   1.000
_cell.angle_alpha   90.00
_cell.angle_beta   90.00
_cell.angle_gamma   90.00
#
_symmetry.space_group_name_H-M   'P 1'
#
loop_
_entity.id
_entity.type
_entity.pdbx_description
1 polymer ?
#
loop_
_entity_poly.entity_id
_entity_poly.type
_entity_poly.pdbx_seq_one_letter_code
_entity_poly.pdbx_strand_id
1 'polypeptide(L)'
;MLSGSLTYKDYDDLYNKGQIINPYFLKSQIQPSSVDLTLSEECYEINASFLSPKTNVRDKLSQILVKKIDLNERFVFEKNKTFLVKLNESLNLQDSIFGLCNPKSTTGRLDIFCRTVLNNSDEYEKIPINYQGEMFIEITSRSFNLELQKGDSLNQMRLISVKHIYLDDSDLQKYHNENYLTLNDKNIKIQPNISCGLKLSVDLSHKNITNAYVAKHNAPNLCFQKVRFHKTSDYWNSIKTQNGTIIIEKNNFYILKSKEKIHIPKNMAGEMIPYDTGLGDFRVHYAGFFDPGFGNLNGSFAVLEVKTNEVPFLLEDGQIIARIKYEMLNKDSDVVYGTDINSNYQNQSLALSKHFV
;
A
#
# COMPACT_ATOMS: atom_id res chain seq x y z
N MET A 1 13.28 20.34 16.23
CA MET A 1 12.06 20.40 15.39
C MET A 1 12.13 19.23 14.42
N LEU A 2 11.02 18.52 14.23
CA LEU A 2 10.95 17.41 13.28
C LEU A 2 11.07 17.97 11.84
N SER A 3 11.70 17.22 10.94
CA SER A 3 11.89 17.59 9.53
C SER A 3 11.92 16.32 8.69
N GLY A 4 10.86 15.99 7.96
CA GLY A 4 10.74 14.72 7.24
C GLY A 4 9.63 13.81 7.77
N SER A 5 9.58 12.58 7.26
CA SER A 5 8.64 11.54 7.68
C SER A 5 9.02 10.98 9.05
N LEU A 6 8.03 10.64 9.87
CA LEU A 6 8.23 10.15 11.23
C LEU A 6 8.70 8.68 11.25
N THR A 7 9.43 8.32 12.30
CA THR A 7 9.98 6.97 12.51
C THR A 7 9.22 6.21 13.60
N TYR A 8 9.49 4.91 13.74
CA TYR A 8 8.95 4.04 14.79
C TYR A 8 8.89 4.71 16.17
N LYS A 9 9.99 5.33 16.61
CA LYS A 9 10.09 5.96 17.94
C LYS A 9 9.16 7.16 18.09
N ASP A 10 8.99 7.94 17.02
CA ASP A 10 8.07 9.08 17.04
C ASP A 10 6.62 8.61 17.19
N TYR A 11 6.24 7.50 16.57
CA TYR A 11 4.90 6.92 16.74
C TYR A 11 4.64 6.41 18.15
N ASP A 12 5.63 5.75 18.77
CA ASP A 12 5.53 5.34 20.17
C ASP A 12 5.35 6.58 21.08
N ASP A 13 6.11 7.66 20.82
CA ASP A 13 5.98 8.93 21.54
C ASP A 13 4.61 9.60 21.31
N LEU A 14 4.10 9.61 20.08
CA LEU A 14 2.78 10.18 19.74
C LEU A 14 1.64 9.42 20.40
N TYR A 15 1.72 8.09 20.46
CA TYR A 15 0.76 7.27 21.19
C TYR A 15 0.81 7.56 22.69
N ASN A 16 2.00 7.57 23.30
CA ASN A 16 2.18 7.85 24.73
C ASN A 16 1.71 9.27 25.13
N LYS A 17 1.76 10.23 24.20
CA LYS A 17 1.26 11.61 24.40
C LYS A 17 -0.24 11.76 24.11
N GLY A 18 -0.94 10.70 23.69
CA GLY A 18 -2.36 10.77 23.34
C GLY A 18 -2.67 11.54 22.04
N GLN A 19 -1.70 11.66 21.13
CA GLN A 19 -1.92 12.21 19.79
C GLN A 19 -2.43 11.14 18.81
N ILE A 20 -2.10 9.88 19.05
CA ILE A 20 -2.74 8.72 18.43
C ILE A 20 -3.58 8.05 19.52
N ILE A 21 -4.88 7.97 19.31
CA ILE A 21 -5.85 7.53 20.31
C ILE A 21 -6.46 6.21 19.85
N ASN A 22 -6.07 5.12 20.51
CA ASN A 22 -6.71 3.80 20.43
C ASN A 22 -6.42 3.06 21.76
N PRO A 23 -7.43 2.71 22.58
CA PRO A 23 -7.20 2.04 23.88
C PRO A 23 -6.61 0.63 23.75
N TYR A 24 -6.68 0.01 22.57
CA TYR A 24 -6.17 -1.33 22.29
C TYR A 24 -4.96 -1.30 21.34
N PHE A 25 -4.24 -0.17 21.29
CA PHE A 25 -3.11 -0.02 20.40
C PHE A 25 -2.00 -1.04 20.72
N LEU A 26 -1.57 -1.77 19.71
CA LEU A 26 -0.50 -2.75 19.82
C LEU A 26 0.78 -2.17 19.24
N LYS A 27 1.91 -2.33 19.94
CA LYS A 27 3.22 -1.91 19.40
C LYS A 27 3.57 -2.57 18.07
N SER A 28 3.01 -3.74 17.77
CA SER A 28 3.13 -4.42 16.48
C SER A 28 2.44 -3.70 15.32
N GLN A 29 1.56 -2.72 15.57
CA GLN A 29 0.99 -1.87 14.52
C GLN A 29 2.01 -0.87 13.97
N ILE A 30 2.98 -0.45 14.79
CA ILE A 30 4.01 0.50 14.37
C ILE A 30 5.00 -0.21 13.44
N GLN A 31 5.09 0.28 12.21
CA GLN A 31 6.10 -0.07 11.22
C GLN A 31 7.28 0.92 11.31
N PRO A 32 8.41 0.67 10.63
CA PRO A 32 9.55 1.59 10.64
C PRO A 32 9.22 3.06 10.36
N SER A 33 8.29 3.32 9.44
CA SER A 33 7.91 4.68 9.02
C SER A 33 6.39 4.87 8.80
N SER A 34 5.57 4.00 9.38
CA SER A 34 4.10 4.06 9.27
C SER A 34 3.44 3.36 10.46
N VAL A 35 2.11 3.47 10.56
CA VAL A 35 1.29 2.73 11.54
C VAL A 35 0.13 2.07 10.83
N ASP A 36 -0.05 0.77 11.10
CA ASP A 36 -1.20 0.00 10.65
C ASP A 36 -2.50 0.49 11.32
N LEU A 37 -3.49 0.80 10.49
CA LEU A 37 -4.83 1.22 10.93
C LEU A 37 -5.75 -0.01 11.01
N THR A 38 -6.54 -0.11 12.07
CA THR A 38 -7.38 -1.29 12.36
C THR A 38 -8.86 -0.97 12.29
N LEU A 39 -9.64 -1.90 11.75
CA LEU A 39 -11.09 -1.78 11.67
C LEU A 39 -11.73 -1.83 13.06
N SER A 40 -12.68 -0.94 13.35
CA SER A 40 -13.54 -1.07 14.53
C SER A 40 -14.71 -2.01 14.26
N GLU A 41 -15.57 -2.21 15.26
CA GLU A 41 -16.83 -2.92 15.14
C GLU A 41 -17.88 -2.18 14.28
N GLU A 42 -17.70 -0.88 14.05
CA GLU A 42 -18.69 -0.02 13.41
C GLU A 42 -18.53 0.01 11.89
N CYS A 43 -19.44 -0.65 11.18
CA CYS A 43 -19.43 -0.76 9.72
C CYS A 43 -20.77 -0.37 9.09
N TYR A 44 -20.71 0.16 7.89
CA TYR A 44 -21.85 0.58 7.08
C TYR A 44 -21.69 0.09 5.65
N GLU A 45 -22.70 -0.57 5.08
CA GLU A 45 -22.79 -0.68 3.62
C GLU A 45 -23.31 0.65 3.08
N ILE A 46 -22.64 1.20 2.06
CA ILE A 46 -22.98 2.49 1.44
C ILE A 46 -23.16 2.32 -0.07
N ASN A 47 -24.06 3.10 -0.65
CA ASN A 47 -24.37 3.02 -2.09
C ASN A 47 -23.51 3.95 -2.97
N ALA A 48 -22.76 4.87 -2.36
CA ALA A 48 -21.89 5.82 -3.07
C ALA A 48 -20.69 6.22 -2.20
N SER A 49 -19.50 6.31 -2.82
CA SER A 49 -18.32 6.91 -2.21
C SER A 49 -18.48 8.42 -2.02
N PHE A 50 -17.82 9.00 -1.02
CA PHE A 50 -18.00 10.41 -0.68
C PHE A 50 -16.82 11.03 0.08
N LEU A 51 -16.80 12.37 0.07
CA LEU A 51 -15.90 13.20 0.89
C LEU A 51 -16.74 14.13 1.77
N SER A 52 -16.15 14.62 2.86
CA SER A 52 -16.83 15.46 3.84
C SER A 52 -16.07 16.77 4.07
N PRO A 53 -16.03 17.69 3.09
CA PRO A 53 -15.17 18.89 3.16
C PRO A 53 -15.61 19.95 4.17
N LYS A 54 -16.87 19.91 4.62
CA LYS A 54 -17.49 20.95 5.46
C LYS A 54 -18.19 20.41 6.71
N THR A 55 -18.21 19.10 6.88
CA THR A 55 -18.97 18.42 7.93
C THR A 55 -18.20 17.20 8.41
N ASN A 56 -18.70 16.54 9.45
CA ASN A 56 -18.18 15.23 9.83
C ASN A 56 -18.66 14.16 8.83
N VAL A 57 -17.91 13.08 8.72
CA VAL A 57 -18.25 11.89 7.92
C VAL A 57 -19.61 11.33 8.33
N ARG A 58 -19.87 11.29 9.63
CA ARG A 58 -21.12 10.80 10.20
C ARG A 58 -22.35 11.57 9.71
N ASP A 59 -22.22 12.87 9.48
CA ASP A 59 -23.33 13.73 9.05
C ASP A 59 -23.83 13.39 7.64
N LYS A 60 -22.99 12.74 6.82
CA LYS A 60 -23.31 12.33 5.45
C LYS A 60 -23.97 10.96 5.39
N LEU A 61 -23.83 10.12 6.42
CA LEU A 61 -24.30 8.73 6.40
C LEU A 61 -25.79 8.61 6.08
N SER A 62 -26.63 9.51 6.58
CA SER A 62 -28.08 9.47 6.35
C SER A 62 -28.49 9.53 4.87
N GLN A 63 -27.60 10.01 3.98
CA GLN A 63 -27.87 10.17 2.55
C GLN A 63 -27.46 8.93 1.72
N ILE A 64 -26.56 8.10 2.24
CA ILE A 64 -25.88 7.04 1.48
C ILE A 64 -25.93 5.66 2.16
N LEU A 65 -26.38 5.61 3.41
CA LEU A 65 -26.44 4.38 4.21
C LEU A 65 -27.43 3.39 3.61
N VAL A 66 -26.96 2.18 3.36
CA VAL A 66 -27.79 1.02 2.98
C VAL A 66 -28.14 0.21 4.22
N LYS A 67 -27.13 -0.22 4.99
CA LYS A 67 -27.34 -0.95 6.25
C LYS A 67 -26.17 -0.77 7.21
N LYS A 68 -26.46 -0.82 8.51
CA LYS A 68 -25.45 -0.91 9.57
C LYS A 68 -25.05 -2.37 9.80
N ILE A 69 -23.77 -2.61 10.01
CA ILE A 69 -23.16 -3.92 10.21
C ILE A 69 -22.29 -3.83 11.47
N ASP A 70 -22.31 -4.89 12.27
CA ASP A 70 -21.42 -5.04 13.43
C ASP A 70 -20.29 -6.01 13.07
N LEU A 71 -19.03 -5.57 13.20
CA LEU A 71 -17.82 -6.37 12.94
C LEU A 71 -17.23 -7.02 14.19
N ASN A 72 -17.98 -7.11 15.30
CA ASN A 72 -17.63 -7.97 16.43
C ASN A 72 -17.54 -9.45 16.01
N GLU A 73 -18.34 -9.85 15.03
CA GLU A 73 -18.26 -11.13 14.36
C GLU A 73 -17.77 -10.96 12.91
N ARG A 74 -17.31 -12.05 12.30
CA ARG A 74 -16.86 -12.04 10.90
C ARG A 74 -18.02 -11.74 9.97
N PHE A 75 -17.82 -10.79 9.06
CA PHE A 75 -18.79 -10.40 8.05
C PHE A 75 -18.22 -10.54 6.65
N VAL A 76 -19.06 -10.95 5.69
CA VAL A 76 -18.69 -11.10 4.29
C VAL A 76 -18.87 -9.79 3.53
N PHE A 77 -17.77 -9.18 3.13
CA PHE A 77 -17.70 -8.06 2.22
C PHE A 77 -17.77 -8.60 0.79
N GLU A 78 -18.96 -8.53 0.20
CA GLU A 78 -19.20 -9.00 -1.18
C GLU A 78 -18.45 -8.14 -2.20
N LYS A 79 -17.97 -8.76 -3.27
CA LYS A 79 -17.31 -8.07 -4.39
C LYS A 79 -18.18 -6.94 -4.92
N ASN A 80 -17.54 -5.82 -5.28
CA ASN A 80 -18.15 -4.63 -5.87
C ASN A 80 -19.16 -3.89 -4.98
N LYS A 81 -19.41 -4.34 -3.74
CA LYS A 81 -20.08 -3.53 -2.73
C LYS A 81 -19.07 -2.64 -2.00
N THR A 82 -19.54 -1.49 -1.56
CA THR A 82 -18.73 -0.52 -0.83
C THR A 82 -19.17 -0.46 0.62
N PHE A 83 -18.20 -0.55 1.50
CA PHE A 83 -18.39 -0.50 2.94
C PHE A 83 -17.59 0.65 3.51
N LEU A 84 -18.18 1.41 4.42
CA LEU A 84 -17.48 2.39 5.25
C LEU A 84 -17.31 1.82 6.64
N VAL A 85 -16.08 1.72 7.11
CA VAL A 85 -15.76 1.20 8.44
C VAL A 85 -15.06 2.30 9.23
N LYS A 86 -15.46 2.51 10.48
CA LYS A 86 -14.69 3.37 11.38
C LYS A 86 -13.37 2.69 11.72
N LEU A 87 -12.29 3.47 11.81
CA LEU A 87 -11.01 2.98 12.31
C LEU A 87 -10.96 3.07 13.84
N ASN A 88 -10.26 2.15 14.50
CA ASN A 88 -10.04 2.23 15.95
C ASN A 88 -9.15 3.42 16.32
N GLU A 89 -8.24 3.79 15.44
CA GLU A 89 -7.38 4.96 15.61
C GLU A 89 -8.15 6.24 15.30
N SER A 90 -8.09 7.17 16.25
CA SER A 90 -8.41 8.58 16.06
C SER A 90 -7.18 9.42 16.36
N LEU A 91 -7.18 10.67 15.89
CA LEU A 91 -6.02 11.54 15.95
C LEU A 91 -6.32 12.80 16.76
N ASN A 92 -5.27 13.29 17.40
CA ASN A 92 -5.21 14.60 18.05
C ASN A 92 -3.83 15.21 17.78
N LEU A 93 -3.52 15.40 16.50
CA LEU A 93 -2.18 15.80 16.05
C LEU A 93 -1.86 17.26 16.42
N GLN A 94 -0.61 17.50 16.76
CA GLN A 94 -0.04 18.82 17.03
C GLN A 94 1.28 19.00 16.24
N ASP A 95 2.03 20.07 16.54
CA ASP A 95 3.40 20.29 16.03
C ASP A 95 3.53 20.39 14.50
N SER A 96 2.46 20.81 13.83
CA SER A 96 2.41 20.95 12.36
C SER A 96 2.73 19.62 11.67
N ILE A 97 2.03 18.56 12.10
CA ILE A 97 2.12 17.23 11.50
C ILE A 97 0.91 17.02 10.59
N PHE A 98 1.15 16.51 9.39
CA PHE A 98 0.14 16.01 8.47
C PHE A 98 0.42 14.54 8.16
N GLY A 99 -0.34 13.91 7.28
CA GLY A 99 -0.03 12.54 6.88
C GLY A 99 -0.71 12.07 5.61
N LEU A 100 -0.31 10.88 5.20
CA LEU A 100 -0.84 10.14 4.06
C LEU A 100 -1.23 8.74 4.52
N CYS A 101 -2.27 8.17 3.95
CA CYS A 101 -2.68 6.79 4.15
C CYS A 101 -2.50 6.03 2.85
N ASN A 102 -2.01 4.79 2.92
CA ASN A 102 -1.90 3.92 1.77
C ASN A 102 -2.33 2.50 2.12
N PRO A 103 -2.99 1.77 1.19
CA PRO A 103 -3.24 0.35 1.36
C PRO A 103 -1.96 -0.41 1.75
N LYS A 104 -2.11 -1.38 2.63
CA LYS A 104 -1.01 -2.31 2.91
C LYS A 104 -0.72 -3.14 1.67
N SER A 105 0.53 -3.56 1.49
CA SER A 105 0.92 -4.41 0.34
C SER A 105 0.13 -5.73 0.28
N THR A 106 -0.34 -6.24 1.43
CA THR A 106 -1.28 -7.37 1.52
C THR A 106 -2.63 -7.08 0.84
N THR A 107 -3.14 -5.87 1.03
CA THR A 107 -4.43 -5.35 0.56
C THR A 107 -4.41 -5.14 -0.94
N GLY A 108 -3.34 -4.54 -1.46
CA GLY A 108 -3.11 -4.41 -2.90
C GLY A 108 -3.12 -5.76 -3.60
N ARG A 109 -2.35 -6.74 -3.10
CA ARG A 109 -2.31 -8.12 -3.65
C ARG A 109 -3.63 -8.89 -3.59
N LEU A 110 -4.68 -8.34 -2.96
CA LEU A 110 -6.01 -8.92 -2.93
C LEU A 110 -7.03 -8.14 -3.77
N ASP A 111 -6.58 -7.13 -4.52
CA ASP A 111 -7.43 -6.24 -5.33
C ASP A 111 -8.51 -5.56 -4.48
N ILE A 112 -8.12 -5.13 -3.28
CA ILE A 112 -9.00 -4.42 -2.35
C ILE A 112 -8.76 -2.94 -2.53
N PHE A 113 -9.77 -2.27 -3.06
CA PHE A 113 -9.79 -0.82 -3.12
C PHE A 113 -10.23 -0.26 -1.78
N CYS A 114 -9.34 0.45 -1.10
CA CYS A 114 -9.67 1.14 0.12
C CYS A 114 -9.11 2.54 0.15
N ARG A 115 -9.86 3.48 0.74
CA ARG A 115 -9.45 4.89 0.89
C ARG A 115 -9.86 5.41 2.25
N THR A 116 -8.96 6.08 2.94
CA THR A 116 -9.29 6.73 4.22
C THR A 116 -10.10 8.01 3.96
N VAL A 117 -11.14 8.23 4.77
CA VAL A 117 -11.99 9.43 4.77
C VAL A 117 -11.95 10.05 6.16
N LEU A 118 -11.82 11.38 6.20
CA LEU A 118 -11.69 12.15 7.43
C LEU A 118 -12.78 13.23 7.50
N ASN A 119 -13.06 13.69 8.71
CA ASN A 119 -13.96 14.83 8.92
C ASN A 119 -13.34 16.10 8.31
N ASN A 120 -14.17 16.97 7.73
CA ASN A 120 -13.72 18.26 7.18
C ASN A 120 -12.55 18.16 6.18
N SER A 121 -12.52 17.09 5.38
CA SER A 121 -11.51 16.84 4.35
C SER A 121 -12.16 16.68 2.96
N ASP A 122 -11.55 17.32 1.96
CA ASP A 122 -11.89 17.24 0.54
C ASP A 122 -10.94 16.33 -0.26
N GLU A 123 -10.01 15.66 0.41
CA GLU A 123 -9.08 14.71 -0.20
C GLU A 123 -9.16 13.36 0.53
N TYR A 124 -9.22 12.26 -0.24
CA TYR A 124 -9.05 10.92 0.31
C TYR A 124 -7.61 10.72 0.75
N GLU A 125 -7.41 9.84 1.73
CA GLU A 125 -6.08 9.33 2.10
C GLU A 125 -5.09 10.39 2.61
N LYS A 126 -5.49 11.65 2.71
CA LYS A 126 -4.68 12.74 3.23
C LYS A 126 -5.18 13.16 4.58
N ILE A 127 -4.28 13.14 5.55
CA ILE A 127 -4.53 13.62 6.91
C ILE A 127 -4.15 15.11 6.94
N PRO A 128 -5.10 16.03 7.19
CA PRO A 128 -4.80 17.46 7.29
C PRO A 128 -3.78 17.79 8.39
N ILE A 129 -3.11 18.95 8.24
CA ILE A 129 -2.18 19.45 9.27
C ILE A 129 -2.92 19.58 10.61
N ASN A 130 -2.34 19.03 11.68
CA ASN A 130 -2.90 19.04 13.03
C ASN A 130 -4.32 18.47 13.11
N TYR A 131 -4.63 17.45 12.30
CA TYR A 131 -5.95 16.85 12.30
C TYR A 131 -6.34 16.31 13.68
N GLN A 132 -7.58 16.59 14.08
CA GLN A 132 -8.20 16.11 15.31
C GLN A 132 -9.56 15.48 14.99
N GLY A 133 -9.72 14.20 15.28
CA GLY A 133 -10.99 13.51 15.08
C GLY A 133 -10.87 12.04 14.71
N GLU A 134 -12.04 11.45 14.47
CA GLU A 134 -12.19 10.08 14.00
C GLU A 134 -11.71 9.92 12.56
N MET A 135 -11.40 8.69 12.18
CA MET A 135 -11.04 8.32 10.82
C MET A 135 -11.92 7.16 10.36
N PHE A 136 -12.24 7.13 9.07
CA PHE A 136 -13.00 6.06 8.44
C PHE A 136 -12.24 5.52 7.24
N ILE A 137 -12.59 4.32 6.80
CA ILE A 137 -12.06 3.71 5.59
C ILE A 137 -13.19 3.19 4.71
N GLU A 138 -13.23 3.64 3.46
CA GLU A 138 -14.03 3.00 2.42
C GLU A 138 -13.32 1.72 1.97
N ILE A 139 -14.05 0.63 1.79
CA ILE A 139 -13.53 -0.67 1.36
C ILE A 139 -14.45 -1.23 0.27
N THR A 140 -13.86 -1.55 -0.88
CA THR A 140 -14.50 -2.25 -2.00
C THR A 140 -13.55 -3.33 -2.50
N SER A 141 -13.92 -4.59 -2.32
CA SER A 141 -13.17 -5.69 -2.93
C SER A 141 -13.58 -5.86 -4.39
N ARG A 142 -12.62 -6.05 -5.29
CA ARG A 142 -12.88 -6.20 -6.73
C ARG A 142 -12.71 -7.64 -7.21
N SER A 143 -11.72 -8.37 -6.68
CA SER A 143 -11.43 -9.74 -7.12
C SER A 143 -12.05 -10.83 -6.25
N PHE A 144 -12.20 -10.64 -4.93
CA PHE A 144 -12.61 -11.72 -4.01
C PHE A 144 -13.69 -11.25 -3.02
N ASN A 145 -14.63 -12.11 -2.63
CA ASN A 145 -15.43 -11.82 -1.44
C ASN A 145 -14.49 -11.96 -0.23
N LEU A 146 -14.57 -11.06 0.75
CA LEU A 146 -13.67 -11.05 1.90
C LEU A 146 -14.46 -11.30 3.18
N GLU A 147 -13.97 -12.15 4.06
CA GLU A 147 -14.44 -12.17 5.46
C GLU A 147 -13.51 -11.29 6.28
N LEU A 148 -14.05 -10.17 6.77
CA LEU A 148 -13.36 -9.21 7.63
C LEU A 148 -14.04 -9.12 8.99
N GLN A 149 -13.30 -8.69 10.00
CA GLN A 149 -13.79 -8.38 11.34
C GLN A 149 -13.01 -7.22 11.96
N LYS A 150 -13.47 -6.75 13.12
CA LYS A 150 -12.73 -5.76 13.90
C LYS A 150 -11.30 -6.23 14.19
N GLY A 151 -10.36 -5.28 14.20
CA GLY A 151 -8.93 -5.51 14.39
C GLY A 151 -8.16 -5.85 13.12
N ASP A 152 -8.83 -6.23 12.02
CA ASP A 152 -8.16 -6.42 10.74
C ASP A 152 -7.55 -5.10 10.26
N SER A 153 -6.38 -5.17 9.61
CA SER A 153 -5.67 -3.99 9.10
C SER A 153 -5.46 -4.09 7.60
N LEU A 154 -6.08 -3.16 6.87
CA LEU A 154 -6.03 -3.05 5.41
C LEU A 154 -5.23 -1.84 4.93
N ASN A 155 -5.07 -0.82 5.77
CA ASN A 155 -4.47 0.47 5.45
C ASN A 155 -3.49 0.86 6.56
N GLN A 156 -2.62 1.81 6.26
CA GLN A 156 -1.58 2.30 7.15
C GLN A 156 -1.38 3.80 6.90
N MET A 157 -1.04 4.54 7.95
CA MET A 157 -0.73 5.98 7.86
C MET A 157 0.76 6.26 8.02
N ARG A 158 1.28 7.16 7.19
CA ARG A 158 2.57 7.82 7.36
C ARG A 158 2.35 9.27 7.78
N LEU A 159 2.92 9.65 8.92
CA LEU A 159 2.85 11.00 9.45
C LEU A 159 4.15 11.75 9.11
N ILE A 160 4.00 13.02 8.80
CA ILE A 160 5.03 13.83 8.17
C ILE A 160 5.01 15.22 8.81
N SER A 161 6.19 15.73 9.17
CA SER A 161 6.31 17.13 9.59
C SER A 161 6.21 18.05 8.37
N VAL A 162 5.51 19.18 8.48
CA VAL A 162 5.42 20.20 7.39
C VAL A 162 6.78 20.69 6.88
N LYS A 163 7.85 20.56 7.68
CA LYS A 163 9.24 20.79 7.25
C LYS A 163 9.78 19.56 6.52
N HIS A 164 9.05 19.09 5.52
CA HIS A 164 9.39 17.88 4.80
C HIS A 164 10.42 18.15 3.69
N ILE A 165 11.32 17.20 3.46
CA ILE A 165 12.33 17.25 2.41
C ILE A 165 12.11 16.06 1.48
N TYR A 166 11.52 16.32 0.31
CA TYR A 166 11.50 15.37 -0.79
C TYR A 166 12.87 15.37 -1.47
N LEU A 167 13.36 14.18 -1.81
CA LEU A 167 14.59 14.04 -2.58
C LEU A 167 14.30 14.29 -4.05
N ASP A 168 15.10 15.14 -4.68
CA ASP A 168 15.03 15.34 -6.12
C ASP A 168 15.86 14.30 -6.89
N ASP A 169 15.80 14.35 -8.22
CA ASP A 169 16.52 13.39 -9.06
C ASP A 169 18.05 13.48 -8.90
N SER A 170 18.58 14.67 -8.60
CA SER A 170 20.02 14.89 -8.37
C SER A 170 20.47 14.26 -7.05
N ASP A 171 19.68 14.43 -5.99
CA ASP A 171 19.93 13.80 -4.70
C ASP A 171 19.93 12.27 -4.81
N LEU A 172 18.95 11.70 -5.54
CA LEU A 172 18.87 10.26 -5.78
C LEU A 172 20.04 9.73 -6.61
N GLN A 173 20.44 10.46 -7.66
CA GLN A 173 21.60 10.08 -8.46
C GLN A 173 22.88 10.12 -7.62
N LYS A 174 23.07 11.15 -6.80
CA LYS A 174 24.22 11.27 -5.89
C LYS A 174 24.25 10.11 -4.90
N TYR A 175 23.13 9.84 -4.21
CA TYR A 175 23.04 8.71 -3.28
C TYR A 175 23.33 7.38 -3.98
N HIS A 176 22.75 7.16 -5.17
CA HIS A 176 23.00 5.96 -5.94
C HIS A 176 24.46 5.83 -6.33
N ASN A 177 25.18 6.90 -6.67
CA ASN A 177 26.60 6.83 -7.03
C ASN A 177 27.46 6.34 -5.85
N GLU A 178 27.23 6.86 -4.65
CA GLU A 178 27.96 6.51 -3.43
C GLU A 178 27.54 5.14 -2.85
N ASN A 179 26.27 4.76 -3.01
CA ASN A 179 25.66 3.54 -2.48
C ASN A 179 24.98 2.74 -3.62
N TYR A 180 23.73 2.32 -3.43
CA TYR A 180 22.85 1.82 -4.48
C TYR A 180 21.38 2.03 -4.09
N LEU A 181 20.57 2.41 -5.07
CA LEU A 181 19.09 2.41 -4.98
C LEU A 181 18.48 1.21 -5.71
N THR A 182 19.22 0.65 -6.68
CA THR A 182 18.74 -0.44 -7.52
C THR A 182 19.86 -1.40 -7.90
N LEU A 183 19.52 -2.68 -7.98
CA LEU A 183 20.37 -3.79 -8.41
C LEU A 183 19.61 -4.63 -9.45
N ASN A 184 20.32 -5.44 -10.23
CA ASN A 184 19.69 -6.49 -11.05
C ASN A 184 19.41 -7.77 -10.26
N ASP A 185 18.88 -8.79 -10.94
CA ASP A 185 18.60 -10.13 -10.42
C ASP A 185 19.82 -10.86 -9.82
N LYS A 186 21.03 -10.47 -10.24
CA LYS A 186 22.33 -10.99 -9.74
C LYS A 186 22.92 -10.14 -8.60
N ASN A 187 22.15 -9.22 -8.01
CA ASN A 187 22.58 -8.28 -6.97
C ASN A 187 23.71 -7.33 -7.41
N ILE A 188 23.85 -7.09 -8.72
CA ILE A 188 24.84 -6.15 -9.26
C ILE A 188 24.18 -4.79 -9.39
N LYS A 189 24.86 -3.74 -8.92
CA LYS A 189 24.44 -2.34 -9.09
C LYS A 189 24.30 -2.01 -10.57
N ILE A 190 23.12 -1.51 -10.94
CA ILE A 190 22.79 -1.08 -12.31
C ILE A 190 22.49 0.41 -12.34
N GLN A 191 22.63 1.02 -13.52
CA GLN A 191 22.28 2.44 -13.69
C GLN A 191 20.80 2.66 -13.36
N PRO A 192 20.47 3.61 -12.47
CA PRO A 192 19.10 3.86 -12.08
C PRO A 192 18.39 4.68 -13.17
N ASN A 193 17.14 4.33 -13.47
CA ASN A 193 16.30 5.16 -14.33
C ASN A 193 15.56 6.18 -13.46
N ILE A 194 16.14 7.37 -13.28
CA ILE A 194 15.62 8.40 -12.39
C ILE A 194 15.00 9.52 -13.23
N SER A 195 13.72 9.81 -12.97
CA SER A 195 13.01 10.95 -13.55
C SER A 195 11.75 11.18 -12.72
N CYS A 196 11.77 12.24 -11.92
CA CYS A 196 10.84 12.55 -10.83
C CYS A 196 10.66 11.39 -9.83
N GLY A 197 11.75 10.68 -9.51
CA GLY A 197 11.79 9.43 -8.75
C GLY A 197 12.36 8.24 -9.53
N LEU A 198 12.56 7.10 -8.86
CA LEU A 198 13.10 5.87 -9.45
C LEU A 198 12.03 5.13 -10.26
N LYS A 199 12.19 5.05 -11.58
CA LYS A 199 11.31 4.29 -12.47
C LYS A 199 11.61 2.79 -12.38
N LEU A 200 10.55 1.99 -12.45
CA LEU A 200 10.59 0.53 -12.40
C LEU A 200 10.00 -0.05 -13.67
N SER A 201 10.68 -1.06 -14.21
CA SER A 201 10.22 -1.85 -15.34
C SER A 201 9.65 -3.19 -14.88
N VAL A 202 8.75 -3.76 -15.68
CA VAL A 202 8.21 -5.10 -15.46
C VAL A 202 9.22 -6.16 -15.91
N ASP A 203 9.30 -7.27 -15.17
CA ASP A 203 10.04 -8.45 -15.59
C ASP A 203 9.09 -9.52 -16.16
N LEU A 204 9.23 -9.78 -17.45
CA LEU A 204 8.55 -10.86 -18.17
C LEU A 204 9.55 -11.79 -18.87
N SER A 205 10.84 -11.65 -18.56
CA SER A 205 11.94 -12.24 -19.33
C SER A 205 12.10 -13.75 -19.19
N HIS A 206 11.53 -14.34 -18.14
CA HIS A 206 11.83 -15.71 -17.77
C HIS A 206 10.88 -16.73 -18.41
N LYS A 207 11.42 -17.58 -19.28
CA LYS A 207 10.69 -18.68 -19.91
C LYS A 207 10.43 -19.82 -18.92
N ASN A 208 9.30 -20.52 -19.10
CA ASN A 208 8.89 -21.72 -18.37
C ASN A 208 8.62 -21.57 -16.85
N ILE A 209 8.84 -20.38 -16.28
CA ILE A 209 8.44 -20.03 -14.92
C ILE A 209 7.23 -19.08 -14.93
N THR A 210 6.57 -18.96 -13.78
CA THR A 210 5.48 -18.01 -13.60
C THR A 210 6.01 -16.58 -13.65
N ASN A 211 5.48 -15.79 -14.57
CA ASN A 211 5.81 -14.36 -14.75
C ASN A 211 4.76 -13.46 -14.11
N ALA A 212 3.51 -13.91 -14.06
CA ALA A 212 2.41 -13.16 -13.45
C ALA A 212 1.39 -14.11 -12.82
N TYR A 213 0.56 -13.56 -11.94
CA TYR A 213 -0.68 -14.20 -11.51
C TYR A 213 -1.86 -13.35 -11.95
N VAL A 214 -2.95 -13.99 -12.37
CA VAL A 214 -4.22 -13.32 -12.64
C VAL A 214 -5.29 -13.86 -11.70
N ALA A 215 -6.06 -12.96 -11.08
CA ALA A 215 -7.14 -13.32 -10.17
C ALA A 215 -8.25 -14.06 -10.92
N LYS A 216 -8.82 -15.10 -10.31
CA LYS A 216 -10.01 -15.78 -10.82
C LYS A 216 -11.26 -14.97 -10.53
N HIS A 217 -12.16 -14.87 -11.50
CA HIS A 217 -13.47 -14.23 -11.30
C HIS A 217 -14.32 -14.96 -10.27
N ASN A 218 -14.30 -16.30 -10.30
CA ASN A 218 -15.03 -17.17 -9.38
C ASN A 218 -14.03 -17.84 -8.44
N ALA A 219 -14.06 -17.41 -7.18
CA ALA A 219 -13.21 -17.91 -6.11
C ALA A 219 -14.05 -17.99 -4.82
N PRO A 220 -13.74 -18.90 -3.89
CA PRO A 220 -14.40 -18.95 -2.60
C PRO A 220 -14.16 -17.66 -1.78
N ASN A 221 -14.92 -17.47 -0.71
CA ASN A 221 -14.69 -16.35 0.21
C ASN A 221 -13.28 -16.43 0.79
N LEU A 222 -12.58 -15.30 0.84
CA LEU A 222 -11.25 -15.22 1.44
C LEU A 222 -11.36 -14.74 2.88
N CYS A 223 -11.00 -15.61 3.82
CA CYS A 223 -10.91 -15.25 5.23
C CYS A 223 -9.59 -14.52 5.51
N PHE A 224 -9.66 -13.22 5.82
CA PHE A 224 -8.49 -12.34 5.93
C PHE A 224 -7.61 -12.66 7.15
N GLN A 225 -8.16 -13.21 8.23
CA GLN A 225 -7.34 -13.59 9.38
C GLN A 225 -6.48 -14.84 9.14
N LYS A 226 -6.81 -15.65 8.13
CA LYS A 226 -6.12 -16.91 7.87
C LYS A 226 -4.91 -16.69 6.97
N VAL A 227 -3.76 -16.51 7.60
CA VAL A 227 -2.44 -16.47 6.95
C VAL A 227 -2.01 -17.88 6.53
N ARG A 228 -1.44 -18.03 5.33
CA ARG A 228 -0.99 -19.32 4.76
C ARG A 228 -2.03 -20.44 4.88
N PHE A 229 -3.25 -20.18 4.41
CA PHE A 229 -4.36 -21.14 4.49
C PHE A 229 -5.01 -21.42 3.14
N HIS A 230 -5.17 -20.38 2.32
CA HIS A 230 -5.95 -20.46 1.09
C HIS A 230 -5.10 -21.05 -0.02
N LYS A 231 -5.57 -22.10 -0.68
CA LYS A 231 -4.82 -22.72 -1.76
C LYS A 231 -4.72 -21.76 -2.95
N THR A 232 -3.50 -21.46 -3.41
CA THR A 232 -3.27 -20.50 -4.50
C THR A 232 -4.13 -20.80 -5.74
N SER A 233 -4.25 -22.08 -6.11
CA SER A 233 -5.01 -22.52 -7.30
C SER A 233 -6.50 -22.19 -7.26
N ASP A 234 -7.06 -21.91 -6.10
CA ASP A 234 -8.50 -21.65 -5.96
C ASP A 234 -8.83 -20.18 -6.25
N TYR A 235 -7.80 -19.31 -6.22
CA TYR A 235 -7.94 -17.86 -6.34
C TYR A 235 -7.18 -17.27 -7.52
N TRP A 236 -6.10 -17.92 -7.98
CA TRP A 236 -5.20 -17.37 -9.01
C TRP A 236 -4.90 -18.37 -10.11
N ASN A 237 -4.72 -17.86 -11.33
CA ASN A 237 -4.07 -18.58 -12.43
C ASN A 237 -2.65 -18.06 -12.61
N SER A 238 -1.67 -18.95 -12.69
CA SER A 238 -0.28 -18.59 -13.04
C SER A 238 -0.14 -18.38 -14.54
N ILE A 239 0.54 -17.30 -14.94
CA ILE A 239 0.81 -16.97 -16.34
C ILE A 239 2.30 -17.15 -16.59
N LYS A 240 2.64 -17.84 -17.69
CA LYS A 240 4.01 -18.01 -18.18
C LYS A 240 4.10 -17.36 -19.55
N THR A 241 5.09 -16.50 -19.76
CA THR A 241 5.33 -15.86 -21.07
C THR A 241 6.32 -16.71 -21.87
N GLN A 242 6.18 -16.71 -23.21
CA GLN A 242 7.16 -17.33 -24.11
C GLN A 242 8.09 -16.29 -24.75
N ASN A 243 7.55 -15.12 -25.06
CA ASN A 243 8.22 -14.05 -25.81
C ASN A 243 8.41 -12.76 -24.99
N GLY A 244 8.30 -12.84 -23.66
CA GLY A 244 8.43 -11.67 -22.81
C GLY A 244 7.25 -10.70 -22.88
N THR A 245 6.07 -11.17 -23.31
CA THR A 245 4.89 -10.32 -23.45
C THR A 245 3.67 -10.94 -22.78
N ILE A 246 2.76 -10.10 -22.30
CA ILE A 246 1.46 -10.47 -21.71
C ILE A 246 0.41 -9.45 -22.12
N ILE A 247 -0.80 -9.91 -22.44
CA ILE A 247 -1.96 -9.02 -22.62
C ILE A 247 -2.67 -8.88 -21.28
N ILE A 248 -2.80 -7.64 -20.83
CA ILE A 248 -3.49 -7.27 -19.60
C ILE A 248 -4.94 -6.98 -19.98
N GLU A 249 -5.79 -7.99 -19.80
CA GLU A 249 -7.21 -7.91 -20.13
C GLU A 249 -7.97 -6.91 -19.25
N LYS A 250 -8.98 -6.25 -19.83
CA LYS A 250 -9.89 -5.34 -19.12
C LYS A 250 -10.56 -6.03 -17.94
N ASN A 251 -10.71 -5.32 -16.82
CA ASN A 251 -11.35 -5.79 -15.58
C ASN A 251 -10.64 -6.96 -14.86
N ASN A 252 -9.54 -7.49 -15.41
CA ASN A 252 -8.74 -8.49 -14.73
C ASN A 252 -7.70 -7.83 -13.82
N PHE A 253 -7.31 -8.55 -12.79
CA PHE A 253 -6.31 -8.12 -11.83
C PHE A 253 -5.08 -9.01 -11.91
N TYR A 254 -3.93 -8.39 -12.13
CA TYR A 254 -2.66 -9.07 -12.29
C TYR A 254 -1.68 -8.70 -11.18
N ILE A 255 -0.90 -9.68 -10.74
CA ILE A 255 0.27 -9.47 -9.89
C ILE A 255 1.51 -9.81 -10.73
N LEU A 256 2.39 -8.82 -10.85
CA LEU A 256 3.65 -8.85 -11.56
C LEU A 256 4.80 -8.51 -10.60
N LYS A 257 6.04 -8.55 -11.07
CA LYS A 257 7.20 -8.07 -10.33
C LYS A 257 8.00 -7.08 -11.17
N SER A 258 8.75 -6.22 -10.49
CA SER A 258 9.76 -5.37 -11.13
C SER A 258 10.93 -6.20 -11.64
N LYS A 259 11.65 -5.64 -12.61
CA LYS A 259 12.93 -6.15 -13.10
C LYS A 259 14.10 -5.68 -12.25
N GLU A 260 13.95 -4.52 -11.63
CA GLU A 260 14.89 -3.94 -10.69
C GLU A 260 14.65 -4.48 -9.28
N LYS A 261 15.73 -4.82 -8.58
CA LYS A 261 15.71 -4.98 -7.13
C LYS A 261 15.95 -3.62 -6.49
N ILE A 262 15.05 -3.19 -5.62
CA ILE A 262 15.05 -1.86 -5.00
C ILE A 262 15.69 -1.94 -3.61
N HIS A 263 16.30 -0.85 -3.18
CA HIS A 263 16.73 -0.63 -1.81
C HIS A 263 16.24 0.72 -1.28
N ILE A 264 15.57 0.70 -0.12
CA ILE A 264 15.22 1.89 0.66
C ILE A 264 16.19 2.01 1.85
N PRO A 265 17.04 3.05 1.88
CA PRO A 265 17.98 3.29 2.98
C PRO A 265 17.29 3.51 4.33
N LYS A 266 18.02 3.31 5.43
CA LYS A 266 17.49 3.46 6.80
C LYS A 266 17.04 4.89 7.18
N ASN A 267 17.48 5.90 6.44
CA ASN A 267 17.18 7.32 6.65
C ASN A 267 16.17 7.87 5.63
N MET A 268 15.63 6.99 4.76
CA MET A 268 14.67 7.34 3.73
C MET A 268 13.45 6.44 3.84
N ALA A 269 12.33 6.91 3.31
CA ALA A 269 11.19 6.08 3.02
C ALA A 269 10.83 6.20 1.53
N GLY A 270 10.07 5.23 1.02
CA GLY A 270 9.58 5.26 -0.34
C GLY A 270 8.06 5.32 -0.41
N GLU A 271 7.54 5.82 -1.52
CA GLU A 271 6.13 5.76 -1.88
C GLU A 271 6.02 5.45 -3.38
N MET A 272 5.25 4.41 -3.71
CA MET A 272 4.90 4.14 -5.11
C MET A 272 3.95 5.21 -5.62
N ILE A 273 4.23 5.83 -6.77
CA ILE A 273 3.33 6.79 -7.39
C ILE A 273 2.61 6.12 -8.57
N PRO A 274 1.27 6.14 -8.60
CA PRO A 274 0.49 5.41 -9.60
C PRO A 274 0.44 6.09 -10.99
N TYR A 275 1.19 7.18 -11.21
CA TYR A 275 0.91 8.11 -12.31
C TYR A 275 2.14 8.59 -13.09
N ASP A 276 2.12 8.31 -14.40
CA ASP A 276 2.67 9.18 -15.43
C ASP A 276 1.68 9.13 -16.62
N THR A 277 1.00 10.24 -16.93
CA THR A 277 0.08 10.36 -18.09
C THR A 277 0.68 9.86 -19.40
N GLY A 278 2.01 9.84 -19.51
CA GLY A 278 2.70 9.38 -20.71
C GLY A 278 2.67 7.86 -20.96
N LEU A 279 2.20 7.05 -20.01
CA LEU A 279 2.26 5.58 -20.09
C LEU A 279 0.97 4.89 -20.59
N GLY A 280 -0.08 5.65 -20.92
CA GLY A 280 -1.35 5.12 -21.45
C GLY A 280 -2.42 4.83 -20.38
N ASP A 281 -3.41 3.98 -20.71
CA ASP A 281 -4.58 3.66 -19.86
C ASP A 281 -4.33 2.54 -18.82
N PHE A 282 -3.13 1.97 -18.85
CA PHE A 282 -2.67 0.95 -17.94
C PHE A 282 -2.16 1.57 -16.63
N ARG A 283 -2.45 0.96 -15.47
CA ARG A 283 -2.02 1.49 -14.16
C ARG A 283 -1.47 0.42 -13.24
N VAL A 284 -0.45 0.79 -12.48
CA VAL A 284 -0.13 0.11 -11.23
C VAL A 284 -1.13 0.61 -10.19
N HIS A 285 -2.03 -0.28 -9.77
CA HIS A 285 -3.02 0.00 -8.75
C HIS A 285 -2.41 -0.20 -7.36
N TYR A 286 -3.00 0.41 -6.34
CA TYR A 286 -2.61 0.19 -4.93
C TYR A 286 -1.17 0.60 -4.60
N ALA A 287 -0.81 1.81 -5.04
CA ALA A 287 0.38 2.52 -4.57
C ALA A 287 0.54 2.39 -3.05
N GLY A 288 1.74 2.00 -2.62
CA GLY A 288 2.02 1.68 -1.23
C GLY A 288 3.30 2.33 -0.74
N PHE A 289 3.41 2.40 0.58
CA PHE A 289 4.64 2.78 1.27
C PHE A 289 5.71 1.70 1.16
N PHE A 290 6.95 2.15 0.99
CA PHE A 290 8.12 1.35 1.27
C PHE A 290 8.80 1.87 2.55
N ASP A 291 9.10 0.95 3.45
CA ASP A 291 9.73 1.26 4.72
C ASP A 291 11.26 1.33 4.62
N PRO A 292 11.90 2.12 5.50
CA PRO A 292 13.35 2.10 5.72
C PRO A 292 13.88 0.67 5.91
N GLY A 293 14.90 0.31 5.14
CA GLY A 293 15.49 -1.03 5.14
C GLY A 293 14.86 -2.01 4.16
N PHE A 294 13.81 -1.65 3.41
CA PHE A 294 13.32 -2.51 2.33
C PHE A 294 14.45 -2.82 1.35
N GLY A 295 14.64 -4.11 1.04
CA GLY A 295 15.73 -4.55 0.17
C GLY A 295 17.14 -4.39 0.76
N ASN A 296 17.28 -4.32 2.09
CA ASN A 296 18.60 -4.33 2.72
C ASN A 296 19.48 -5.51 2.26
N LEU A 297 20.80 -5.29 2.21
CA LEU A 297 21.86 -6.20 1.74
C LEU A 297 21.83 -6.53 0.23
N ASN A 298 20.71 -7.06 -0.29
CA ASN A 298 20.67 -7.65 -1.63
C ASN A 298 19.64 -7.01 -2.56
N GLY A 299 18.92 -5.97 -2.11
CA GLY A 299 17.74 -5.45 -2.81
C GLY A 299 16.54 -6.41 -2.74
N SER A 300 15.35 -5.90 -3.06
CA SER A 300 14.15 -6.72 -3.21
C SER A 300 13.35 -6.28 -4.43
N PHE A 301 12.77 -7.22 -5.17
CA PHE A 301 11.84 -6.85 -6.24
C PHE A 301 10.60 -6.19 -5.62
N ALA A 302 10.06 -5.17 -6.30
CA ALA A 302 8.72 -4.69 -6.03
C ALA A 302 7.72 -5.64 -6.66
N VAL A 303 6.69 -6.02 -5.91
CA VAL A 303 5.50 -6.63 -6.48
C VAL A 303 4.60 -5.51 -6.98
N LEU A 304 4.01 -5.70 -8.16
CA LEU A 304 3.29 -4.68 -8.89
C LEU A 304 1.89 -5.20 -9.21
N GLU A 305 0.89 -4.52 -8.67
CA GLU A 305 -0.52 -4.79 -8.89
C GLU A 305 -1.02 -4.03 -10.11
N VAL A 306 -1.59 -4.73 -11.09
CA VAL A 306 -1.73 -4.21 -12.44
C VAL A 306 -3.13 -4.45 -13.01
N LYS A 307 -3.73 -3.40 -13.58
CA LYS A 307 -5.02 -3.45 -14.30
C LYS A 307 -5.05 -2.43 -15.45
N THR A 308 -6.04 -2.60 -16.31
CA THR A 308 -6.43 -1.62 -17.34
C THR A 308 -7.93 -1.32 -17.24
N ASN A 309 -8.34 -0.09 -17.56
CA ASN A 309 -9.71 0.40 -17.37
C ASN A 309 -10.56 0.33 -18.65
N GLU A 310 -10.02 0.79 -19.78
CA GLU A 310 -10.77 0.95 -21.02
C GLU A 310 -10.55 -0.20 -21.99
N VAL A 311 -9.29 -0.49 -22.35
CA VAL A 311 -8.93 -1.47 -23.37
C VAL A 311 -7.83 -2.42 -22.90
N PRO A 312 -7.76 -3.66 -23.43
CA PRO A 312 -6.63 -4.54 -23.20
C PRO A 312 -5.30 -3.87 -23.56
N PHE A 313 -4.26 -4.14 -22.78
CA PHE A 313 -2.94 -3.53 -22.95
C PHE A 313 -1.86 -4.60 -23.12
N LEU A 314 -1.11 -4.54 -24.21
CA LEU A 314 0.05 -5.42 -24.42
C LEU A 314 1.23 -4.86 -23.60
N LEU A 315 1.68 -5.63 -22.62
CA LEU A 315 2.83 -5.31 -21.79
C LEU A 315 4.04 -6.13 -22.23
N GLU A 316 5.19 -5.47 -22.41
CA GLU A 316 6.45 -6.08 -22.83
C GLU A 316 7.50 -6.05 -21.71
N ASP A 317 8.38 -7.04 -21.68
CA ASP A 317 9.51 -7.11 -20.76
C ASP A 317 10.35 -5.82 -20.79
N GLY A 318 10.67 -5.27 -19.62
CA GLY A 318 11.45 -4.03 -19.51
C GLY A 318 10.64 -2.75 -19.73
N GLN A 319 9.33 -2.82 -20.00
CA GLN A 319 8.50 -1.63 -20.06
C GLN A 319 8.34 -0.99 -18.67
N ILE A 320 8.49 0.34 -18.62
CA ILE A 320 8.30 1.12 -17.39
C ILE A 320 6.81 1.14 -17.01
N ILE A 321 6.51 0.76 -15.78
CA ILE A 321 5.14 0.70 -15.27
C ILE A 321 4.93 1.36 -13.91
N ALA A 322 6.00 1.68 -13.20
CA ALA A 322 5.91 2.22 -11.85
C ALA A 322 7.01 3.24 -11.57
N ARG A 323 6.82 4.03 -10.51
CA ARG A 323 7.82 4.96 -9.99
C ARG A 323 7.78 5.01 -8.48
N ILE A 324 8.94 4.98 -7.85
CA ILE A 324 9.09 5.21 -6.42
C ILE A 324 9.61 6.61 -6.20
N LYS A 325 8.86 7.41 -5.44
CA LYS A 325 9.37 8.64 -4.84
C LYS A 325 10.02 8.31 -3.52
N TYR A 326 11.13 8.99 -3.24
CA TYR A 326 11.86 8.87 -1.99
C TYR A 326 11.69 10.15 -1.19
N GLU A 327 11.68 9.98 0.12
CA GLU A 327 11.56 11.06 1.07
C GLU A 327 12.48 10.83 2.27
N MET A 328 12.95 11.92 2.87
CA MET A 328 13.79 11.85 4.06
C MET A 328 12.94 11.56 5.29
N LEU A 329 13.44 10.65 6.14
CA LEU A 329 12.99 10.55 7.52
C LEU A 329 13.51 11.72 8.33
N ASN A 330 12.85 11.99 9.46
CA ASN A 330 13.30 12.99 10.42
C ASN A 330 14.55 12.61 11.22
N LYS A 331 14.88 11.31 11.24
CA LYS A 331 16.09 10.70 11.80
C LYS A 331 16.24 9.30 11.22
N ASP A 332 17.42 8.71 11.37
CA ASP A 332 17.63 7.30 11.04
C ASP A 332 16.62 6.43 11.80
N SER A 333 16.03 5.46 11.11
CA SER A 333 15.15 4.51 11.76
C SER A 333 15.95 3.51 12.60
N ASP A 334 15.65 3.43 13.89
CA ASP A 334 16.21 2.42 14.80
C ASP A 334 15.64 1.02 14.55
N VAL A 335 14.51 0.94 13.83
CA VAL A 335 13.83 -0.30 13.45
C VAL A 335 13.81 -0.35 11.92
N VAL A 336 14.37 -1.39 11.30
CA VAL A 336 14.39 -1.53 9.85
C VAL A 336 13.53 -2.70 9.36
N TYR A 337 12.89 -2.50 8.21
CA TYR A 337 12.12 -3.54 7.54
C TYR A 337 13.02 -4.76 7.24
N GLY A 338 12.51 -5.97 7.46
CA GLY A 338 13.21 -7.22 7.23
C GLY A 338 13.93 -7.75 8.47
N THR A 339 14.75 -6.90 9.09
CA THR A 339 15.68 -7.32 10.15
C THR A 339 15.00 -7.34 11.53
N ASP A 340 14.23 -6.28 11.84
CA ASP A 340 13.69 -6.07 13.20
C ASP A 340 12.19 -6.37 13.30
N ILE A 341 11.50 -6.48 12.17
CA ILE A 341 10.05 -6.76 12.09
C ILE A 341 9.75 -7.93 11.16
N ASN A 342 8.65 -8.62 11.42
CA ASN A 342 8.20 -9.78 10.65
C ASN A 342 7.79 -9.35 9.23
N SER A 343 8.75 -9.34 8.32
CA SER A 343 8.58 -8.81 6.97
C SER A 343 8.18 -9.88 5.99
N ASN A 344 6.88 -9.92 5.70
CA ASN A 344 6.34 -10.82 4.68
C ASN A 344 6.98 -10.59 3.30
N TYR A 345 7.50 -9.39 3.03
CA TYR A 345 7.84 -8.94 1.67
C TYR A 345 9.33 -8.62 1.42
N GLN A 346 10.23 -8.96 2.34
CA GLN A 346 11.68 -8.78 2.16
C GLN A 346 12.27 -9.89 1.27
N ASN A 347 13.25 -9.54 0.42
CA ASN A 347 13.97 -10.47 -0.48
C ASN A 347 13.03 -11.29 -1.40
N GLN A 348 11.89 -10.73 -1.75
CA GLN A 348 10.87 -11.48 -2.49
C GLN A 348 11.16 -11.56 -3.98
N SER A 349 10.79 -12.69 -4.56
CA SER A 349 10.47 -12.87 -5.98
C SER A 349 9.02 -12.44 -6.25
N LEU A 350 8.46 -12.83 -7.41
CA LEU A 350 7.01 -12.73 -7.62
C LEU A 350 6.27 -13.44 -6.49
N ALA A 351 5.38 -12.72 -5.79
CA ALA A 351 4.71 -13.23 -4.59
C ALA A 351 3.27 -12.73 -4.47
N LEU A 352 2.37 -13.63 -4.09
CA LEU A 352 0.98 -13.34 -3.73
C LEU A 352 0.87 -12.84 -2.28
N SER A 353 -0.34 -12.48 -1.87
CA SER A 353 -0.65 -12.07 -0.50
C SER A 353 -0.31 -13.17 0.51
N LYS A 354 -0.02 -12.81 1.77
CA LYS A 354 0.39 -13.73 2.86
C LYS A 354 -0.63 -14.83 3.19
N HIS A 355 -1.85 -14.71 2.66
CA HIS A 355 -2.97 -15.61 2.87
C HIS A 355 -2.86 -16.93 2.11
N PHE A 356 -2.04 -16.98 1.05
CA PHE A 356 -1.99 -18.11 0.13
C PHE A 356 -0.87 -19.12 0.46
N VAL A 357 -1.10 -20.38 0.09
CA VAL A 357 -0.14 -21.51 0.10
C VAL A 357 0.06 -22.13 -1.27
#